data_AF-A0AAW9FF31-F1
#
_entry.id   AF-A0AAW9FF31-F1
#
_cell.length_a   1.000
_cell.length_b   1.000
_cell.length_c   1.000
_cell.angle_alpha   90.00
_cell.angle_beta   90.00
_cell.angle_gamma   90.00
#
_symmetry.space_group_name_H-M   'P 1'
#
loop_
_entity.id
_entity.type
_entity.pdbx_description
1 polymer ?
#
loop_
_entity_poly.entity_id
_entity_poly.type
_entity_poly.pdbx_seq_one_letter_code
_entity_poly.pdbx_strand_id
1 'polypeptide(L)'
;MQWFDLKNLGAKLERSQEASGAYFLKLSFENTAEASAIIGSALEGWVASEEKPGIEFKNYRDFSKISTIVAALEPFFDRDQVIMAKVDAGKLRQGEELLGFTNPIGADLVQALYPSKDTVAQDLVRMLDGDKRNKIIARVVAAQDIMGITPSVVPFDGRAVEVWHQLALQIGYFDATATMSAAILRAKLAGEVFRPFQEAVLNAAEIGRGVPHLDHRLESDQRALRLAEHLQEQYVQFGDRDHGWDEAYFYRGFTRAIEANFAVWDGKALGSPQIEPESYSAKFVADPSMPGSWKSGIFMRVSMAMEKAAEMLKIPPRDLFADRTIFHLGKRIGADDALGYQRGFRPKVAGELVSMRTIKMSPSAAGVVVHEMGHAIDLSHRHHLKVEDAEAILLDDTGIRQYINWLVDQNAHVSEKHAAYLKSPVEMIARSFEAAMADHMRRSGDSDFVSGGGIVALNGGFDHAPHSDLTERFVAGLAEVISLTRKYRFEASEEKRAGASLSM
;
A
#
# COMPACT_ATOMS: atom_id res chain seq x y z
N MET A 1 1.39 2.63 -29.92
CA MET A 1 1.34 3.92 -29.19
C MET A 1 0.43 4.86 -29.96
N GLN A 2 -0.39 5.64 -29.26
CA GLN A 2 -1.28 6.64 -29.84
C GLN A 2 -0.76 8.04 -29.50
N TRP A 3 -0.77 8.95 -30.46
CA TRP A 3 -0.26 10.31 -30.34
C TRP A 3 -1.14 11.32 -31.07
N PHE A 4 -0.88 12.61 -30.92
CA PHE A 4 -1.68 13.68 -31.51
C PHE A 4 -1.03 14.18 -32.81
N ASP A 5 -1.71 13.96 -33.94
CA ASP A 5 -1.37 14.55 -35.23
C ASP A 5 -2.09 15.90 -35.37
N LEU A 6 -1.42 16.95 -34.89
CA LEU A 6 -1.96 18.31 -34.89
C LEU A 6 -1.76 19.03 -36.23
N LYS A 7 -1.32 18.35 -37.29
CA LYS A 7 -1.05 18.98 -38.60
C LYS A 7 -2.25 19.73 -39.15
N ASN A 8 -3.45 19.17 -39.01
CA ASN A 8 -4.68 19.81 -39.50
C ASN A 8 -5.06 21.05 -38.67
N LEU A 9 -4.45 21.23 -37.50
CA LEU A 9 -4.58 22.37 -36.61
C LEU A 9 -3.38 23.34 -36.72
N GLY A 10 -2.51 23.15 -37.72
CA GLY A 10 -1.36 24.03 -37.97
C GLY A 10 -0.26 23.94 -36.92
N ALA A 11 -0.16 22.83 -36.19
CA ALA A 11 0.82 22.64 -35.13
C ALA A 11 1.46 21.26 -35.16
N LYS A 12 2.55 21.10 -34.41
CA LYS A 12 3.32 19.88 -34.23
C LYS A 12 3.57 19.69 -32.74
N LEU A 13 3.23 18.51 -32.20
CA LEU A 13 3.47 18.16 -30.81
C LEU A 13 4.50 17.04 -30.69
N GLU A 14 5.57 17.32 -29.98
CA GLU A 14 6.71 16.42 -29.79
C GLU A 14 6.89 16.13 -28.30
N ARG A 15 7.48 14.97 -27.99
CA ARG A 15 8.06 14.69 -26.67
C ARG A 15 9.55 14.48 -26.85
N SER A 16 10.30 15.46 -26.39
CA SER A 16 11.75 15.48 -26.51
C SER A 16 12.41 15.24 -25.15
N GLN A 17 13.72 15.01 -25.17
CA GLN A 17 14.55 14.86 -23.99
C GLN A 17 15.65 15.92 -24.01
N GLU A 18 15.83 16.64 -22.90
CA GLU A 18 16.97 17.55 -22.76
C GLU A 18 18.27 16.79 -22.52
N ALA A 19 19.41 17.47 -22.69
CA ALA A 19 20.73 16.92 -22.36
C ALA A 19 20.86 16.48 -20.88
N SER A 20 20.05 17.08 -20.00
CA SER A 20 19.93 16.70 -18.58
C SER A 20 19.23 15.36 -18.35
N GLY A 21 18.59 14.80 -19.38
CA GLY A 21 17.81 13.57 -19.33
C GLY A 21 16.31 13.80 -19.03
N ALA A 22 15.88 15.02 -18.74
CA ALA A 22 14.48 15.34 -18.47
C ALA A 22 13.64 15.31 -19.76
N TYR A 23 12.48 14.65 -19.69
CA TYR A 23 11.50 14.63 -20.79
C TYR A 23 10.53 15.81 -20.68
N PHE A 24 10.14 16.38 -21.81
CA PHE A 24 9.20 17.50 -21.86
C PHE A 24 8.36 17.43 -23.14
N LEU A 25 7.21 18.11 -23.15
CA LEU A 25 6.47 18.34 -24.37
C LEU A 25 6.95 19.61 -25.06
N LYS A 26 7.08 19.53 -26.38
CA LYS A 26 7.38 20.67 -27.24
C LYS A 26 6.24 20.83 -28.23
N LEU A 27 5.56 21.98 -28.18
CA LEU A 27 4.52 22.35 -29.11
C LEU A 27 5.06 23.44 -30.03
N SER A 28 5.02 23.20 -31.33
CA SER A 28 5.49 24.14 -32.36
C SER A 28 4.36 24.43 -33.34
N PHE A 29 4.16 25.69 -33.68
CA PHE A 29 3.15 26.11 -34.65
C PHE A 29 3.77 26.48 -36.00
N GLU A 30 3.00 26.33 -37.08
CA GLU A 30 3.39 26.81 -38.41
C GLU A 30 3.35 28.35 -38.48
N ASN A 31 2.44 28.97 -37.72
CA ASN A 31 2.28 30.42 -37.57
C ASN A 31 2.22 30.80 -36.08
N THR A 32 2.41 32.06 -35.73
CA THR A 32 2.31 32.52 -34.34
C THR A 32 0.96 32.17 -33.72
N ALA A 33 0.97 31.59 -32.52
CA ALA A 33 -0.24 31.25 -31.77
C ALA A 33 -1.04 32.50 -31.37
N GLU A 34 -2.36 32.35 -31.19
CA GLU A 34 -3.23 33.47 -30.80
C GLU A 34 -2.85 34.04 -29.44
N ALA A 35 -2.91 35.36 -29.28
CA ALA A 35 -2.49 36.04 -28.06
C ALA A 35 -3.25 35.57 -26.79
N SER A 36 -4.55 35.24 -26.94
CA SER A 36 -5.39 34.66 -25.89
C SER A 36 -4.90 33.27 -25.46
N ALA A 37 -4.51 32.42 -26.41
CA ALA A 37 -3.97 31.10 -26.17
C ALA A 37 -2.62 31.16 -25.45
N ILE A 38 -1.75 32.09 -25.83
CA ILE A 38 -0.44 32.31 -25.19
C ILE A 38 -0.61 32.63 -23.70
N ILE A 39 -1.51 33.55 -23.36
CA ILE A 39 -1.78 33.94 -21.97
C ILE A 39 -2.36 32.76 -21.16
N GLY A 40 -3.32 32.03 -21.72
CA GLY A 40 -3.92 30.86 -21.06
C GLY A 40 -2.93 29.71 -20.87
N SER A 41 -1.99 29.52 -21.81
CA SER A 41 -1.05 28.40 -21.80
C SER A 41 -0.08 28.41 -20.61
N ALA A 42 0.25 29.58 -20.06
CA ALA A 42 1.14 29.69 -18.91
C ALA A 42 0.56 29.03 -17.64
N LEU A 43 -0.76 29.09 -17.46
CA LEU A 43 -1.47 28.40 -16.37
C LEU A 43 -1.39 26.89 -16.51
N GLU A 44 -1.24 26.41 -17.74
CA GLU A 44 -1.01 24.99 -18.04
C GLU A 44 0.47 24.59 -18.06
N GLY A 45 1.37 25.50 -17.65
CA GLY A 45 2.80 25.23 -17.50
C GLY A 45 3.60 25.31 -18.79
N TRP A 46 3.03 25.89 -19.86
CA TRP A 46 3.77 26.16 -21.08
C TRP A 46 4.68 27.37 -20.93
N VAL A 47 5.92 27.20 -21.35
CA VAL A 47 6.95 28.23 -21.39
C VAL A 47 7.27 28.49 -22.86
N ALA A 48 7.03 29.72 -23.32
CA ALA A 48 7.40 30.12 -24.68
C ALA A 48 8.93 30.05 -24.85
N SER A 49 9.39 29.57 -26.00
CA SER A 49 10.80 29.56 -26.33
C SER A 49 11.33 30.98 -26.48
N GLU A 50 12.48 31.28 -25.88
CA GLU A 50 13.16 32.57 -26.04
C GLU A 50 13.62 32.79 -27.49
N GLU A 51 13.98 31.72 -28.20
CA GLU A 51 14.47 31.78 -29.58
C GLU A 51 13.34 31.93 -30.62
N LYS A 52 12.14 31.42 -30.31
CA LYS A 52 10.96 31.48 -31.19
C LYS A 52 9.69 31.83 -30.41
N PRO A 53 9.58 33.05 -29.86
CA PRO A 53 8.45 33.45 -29.03
C PRO A 53 7.14 33.37 -29.82
N GLY A 54 6.09 32.83 -29.20
CA GLY A 54 4.77 32.72 -29.82
C GLY A 54 4.64 31.60 -30.87
N ILE A 55 5.73 30.95 -31.25
CA ILE A 55 5.76 29.87 -32.25
C ILE A 55 6.09 28.53 -31.59
N GLU A 56 7.01 28.52 -30.61
CA GLU A 56 7.42 27.31 -29.90
C GLU A 56 7.19 27.45 -28.40
N PHE A 57 6.67 26.39 -27.79
CA PHE A 57 6.39 26.29 -26.37
C PHE A 57 6.91 24.96 -25.83
N LYS A 58 7.45 24.99 -24.61
CA LYS A 58 7.92 23.80 -23.89
C LYS A 58 7.13 23.63 -22.59
N ASN A 59 6.85 22.40 -22.21
CA ASN A 59 6.13 22.10 -20.97
C ASN A 59 6.78 20.91 -20.27
N TYR A 60 7.25 21.15 -19.04
CA TYR A 60 8.04 20.23 -18.23
C TYR A 60 7.19 19.50 -17.16
N ARG A 61 5.86 19.62 -17.21
CA ARG A 61 4.97 18.86 -16.33
C ARG A 61 5.06 17.35 -16.62
N ASP A 62 4.60 16.53 -15.68
CA ASP A 62 4.53 15.09 -15.89
C ASP A 62 3.37 14.72 -16.84
N PHE A 63 3.72 14.34 -18.07
CA PHE A 63 2.80 13.90 -19.11
C PHE A 63 2.76 12.37 -19.20
N SER A 64 2.36 11.73 -18.11
CA SER A 64 2.20 10.27 -17.99
C SER A 64 0.82 9.77 -18.49
N LYS A 65 -0.18 10.65 -18.61
CA LYS A 65 -1.54 10.32 -19.09
C LYS A 65 -1.91 11.16 -20.31
N ILE A 66 -2.59 10.54 -21.28
CA ILE A 66 -3.10 11.22 -22.49
C ILE A 66 -4.08 12.35 -22.12
N SER A 67 -4.92 12.15 -21.09
CA SER A 67 -5.86 13.18 -20.62
C SER A 67 -5.15 14.46 -20.14
N THR A 68 -3.97 14.33 -19.53
CA THR A 68 -3.16 15.47 -19.08
C THR A 68 -2.58 16.23 -20.27
N ILE A 69 -2.25 15.52 -21.36
CA ILE A 69 -1.79 16.14 -22.61
C ILE A 69 -2.94 16.89 -23.27
N VAL A 70 -4.15 16.30 -23.31
CA VAL A 70 -5.34 16.97 -23.84
C VAL A 70 -5.61 18.27 -23.08
N ALA A 71 -5.67 18.22 -21.74
CA ALA A 71 -5.90 19.39 -20.91
C ALA A 71 -4.84 20.49 -21.13
N ALA A 72 -3.56 20.10 -21.26
CA ALA A 72 -2.51 21.06 -21.55
C ALA A 72 -2.62 21.70 -22.94
N LEU A 73 -3.29 21.06 -23.91
CA LEU A 73 -3.50 21.59 -25.26
C LEU A 73 -4.75 22.46 -25.40
N GLU A 74 -5.70 22.38 -24.45
CA GLU A 74 -6.96 23.15 -24.45
C GLU A 74 -6.78 24.69 -24.55
N PRO A 75 -5.70 25.31 -24.03
CA PRO A 75 -5.46 26.73 -24.26
C PRO A 75 -5.24 27.09 -25.74
N PHE A 76 -4.79 26.14 -26.55
CA PHE A 76 -4.41 26.37 -27.96
C PHE A 76 -5.44 25.86 -28.95
N PHE A 77 -6.22 24.84 -28.58
CA PHE A 77 -7.14 24.14 -29.47
C PHE A 77 -8.42 23.74 -28.73
N ASP A 78 -9.52 23.60 -29.48
CA ASP A 78 -10.73 23.02 -28.92
C ASP A 78 -10.50 21.55 -28.50
N ARG A 79 -11.01 21.17 -27.33
CA ARG A 79 -10.82 19.84 -26.74
C ARG A 79 -11.25 18.71 -27.68
N ASP A 80 -12.37 18.86 -28.37
CA ASP A 80 -12.90 17.82 -29.26
C ASP A 80 -12.00 17.67 -30.49
N GLN A 81 -11.44 18.77 -31.00
CA GLN A 81 -10.45 18.74 -32.09
C GLN A 81 -9.16 18.03 -31.68
N VAL A 82 -8.68 18.26 -30.45
CA VAL A 82 -7.48 17.57 -29.90
C VAL A 82 -7.74 16.07 -29.75
N ILE A 83 -8.91 15.68 -29.24
CA ILE A 83 -9.27 14.25 -29.10
C ILE A 83 -9.36 13.58 -30.46
N MET A 84 -9.96 14.24 -31.46
CA MET A 84 -10.08 13.71 -32.83
C MET A 84 -8.74 13.66 -33.58
N ALA A 85 -7.75 14.46 -33.20
CA ALA A 85 -6.40 14.44 -33.75
C ALA A 85 -5.56 13.24 -33.29
N LYS A 86 -6.09 12.38 -32.42
CA LYS A 86 -5.39 11.20 -31.91
C LYS A 86 -5.30 10.10 -32.98
N VAL A 87 -4.07 9.71 -33.33
CA VAL A 87 -3.77 8.67 -34.32
C VAL A 87 -2.68 7.71 -33.82
N ASP A 88 -2.49 6.59 -34.53
CA ASP A 88 -1.34 5.71 -34.28
C ASP A 88 -0.02 6.44 -34.57
N ALA A 89 0.99 6.28 -33.72
CA ALA A 89 2.29 6.95 -33.88
C ALA A 89 2.97 6.67 -35.24
N GLY A 90 2.75 5.50 -35.85
CA GLY A 90 3.25 5.15 -37.18
C GLY A 90 2.51 5.84 -38.34
N LYS A 91 1.44 6.59 -38.07
CA LYS A 91 0.64 7.34 -39.06
C LYS A 91 0.86 8.85 -38.96
N LEU A 92 1.75 9.31 -38.08
CA LEU A 92 2.04 10.73 -37.89
C LEU A 92 2.66 11.34 -39.15
N ARG A 93 2.27 12.58 -39.46
CA ARG A 93 2.55 13.21 -40.77
C ARG A 93 3.63 14.28 -40.74
N GLN A 94 4.18 14.63 -39.57
CA GLN A 94 5.14 15.73 -39.42
C GLN A 94 6.53 15.28 -38.90
N GLY A 95 6.75 13.96 -38.77
CA GLY A 95 8.03 13.42 -38.30
C GLY A 95 8.33 13.83 -36.86
N GLU A 96 7.35 13.68 -35.99
CA GLU A 96 7.39 14.04 -34.58
C GLU A 96 8.41 13.19 -33.83
N GLU A 97 9.24 13.85 -33.02
CA GLU A 97 10.11 13.17 -32.07
C GLU A 97 9.28 12.72 -30.85
N LEU A 98 9.30 11.42 -30.56
CA LEU A 98 8.56 10.79 -29.46
C LEU A 98 9.51 10.00 -28.56
N LEU A 99 10.41 10.70 -27.90
CA LEU A 99 11.31 10.12 -26.92
C LEU A 99 10.59 9.89 -25.58
N GLY A 100 11.02 8.85 -24.84
CA GLY A 100 10.47 8.55 -23.53
C GLY A 100 9.03 7.98 -23.54
N PHE A 101 8.48 7.66 -24.73
CA PHE A 101 7.26 6.85 -24.89
C PHE A 101 7.52 5.40 -25.33
N THR A 102 8.76 4.94 -25.31
CA THR A 102 8.96 3.51 -25.01
C THR A 102 8.34 3.30 -23.65
N ASN A 103 7.35 2.39 -23.60
CA ASN A 103 6.80 1.70 -22.44
C ASN A 103 7.21 2.35 -21.11
N PRO A 104 6.26 2.89 -20.29
CA PRO A 104 6.58 3.70 -19.11
C PRO A 104 7.81 3.13 -18.44
N ILE A 105 8.82 3.91 -18.05
CA ILE A 105 9.94 3.39 -17.25
C ILE A 105 9.30 2.66 -16.05
N GLY A 106 9.15 1.33 -16.16
CA GLY A 106 8.00 0.68 -15.55
C GLY A 106 7.33 -0.47 -16.32
N ALA A 107 7.15 -0.52 -17.64
CA ALA A 107 6.56 -1.68 -18.32
C ALA A 107 7.61 -2.75 -18.66
N ASP A 108 8.83 -2.34 -19.01
CA ASP A 108 9.96 -3.27 -19.11
C ASP A 108 10.48 -3.66 -17.71
N LEU A 109 10.29 -2.78 -16.71
CA LEU A 109 10.60 -3.07 -15.30
C LEU A 109 9.48 -3.85 -14.58
N VAL A 110 8.20 -3.68 -14.94
CA VAL A 110 7.08 -4.53 -14.50
C VAL A 110 7.15 -5.88 -15.19
N GLN A 111 7.60 -5.94 -16.46
CA GLN A 111 7.99 -7.18 -17.14
C GLN A 111 9.17 -7.89 -16.45
N ALA A 112 10.15 -7.14 -15.94
CA ALA A 112 11.25 -7.70 -15.16
C ALA A 112 10.82 -8.24 -13.78
N LEU A 113 9.63 -7.86 -13.33
CA LEU A 113 9.10 -8.24 -12.02
C LEU A 113 8.11 -9.42 -12.08
N TYR A 114 7.36 -9.54 -13.18
CA TYR A 114 6.47 -10.65 -13.51
C TYR A 114 6.37 -10.74 -15.04
N PRO A 115 6.46 -11.94 -15.63
CA PRO A 115 6.55 -12.05 -17.08
C PRO A 115 5.21 -11.63 -17.73
N SER A 116 5.25 -10.80 -18.78
CA SER A 116 4.01 -10.34 -19.44
C SER A 116 3.31 -11.49 -20.14
N LYS A 117 1.97 -11.40 -20.29
CA LYS A 117 1.18 -12.37 -21.05
C LYS A 117 1.80 -12.64 -22.42
N ASP A 118 2.22 -11.59 -23.13
CA ASP A 118 2.76 -11.71 -24.47
C ASP A 118 4.18 -12.31 -24.50
N THR A 119 5.03 -11.96 -23.52
CA THR A 119 6.37 -12.56 -23.35
C THR A 119 6.27 -14.05 -23.05
N VAL A 120 5.46 -14.43 -22.04
CA VAL A 120 5.20 -15.84 -21.71
C VAL A 120 4.61 -16.56 -22.91
N ALA A 121 3.63 -15.94 -23.58
CA ALA A 121 3.00 -16.54 -24.75
C ALA A 121 3.98 -16.75 -25.90
N GLN A 122 5.00 -15.91 -26.08
CA GLN A 122 6.04 -16.03 -27.09
C GLN A 122 7.08 -17.10 -26.73
N ASP A 123 7.50 -17.16 -25.47
CA ASP A 123 8.48 -18.14 -24.98
C ASP A 123 7.90 -19.57 -24.99
N LEU A 124 6.63 -19.72 -24.64
CA LEU A 124 5.96 -21.02 -24.59
C LEU A 124 5.62 -21.60 -25.97
N VAL A 125 5.52 -20.77 -27.02
CA VAL A 125 5.26 -21.23 -28.42
C VAL A 125 6.29 -22.25 -28.87
N ARG A 126 7.51 -22.19 -28.32
CA ARG A 126 8.62 -23.08 -28.71
C ARG A 126 8.72 -24.35 -27.86
N MET A 127 7.94 -24.50 -26.78
CA MET A 127 8.25 -25.49 -25.73
C MET A 127 7.07 -26.39 -25.30
N LEU A 128 5.81 -26.03 -25.52
CA LEU A 128 4.66 -26.78 -24.96
C LEU A 128 3.51 -26.95 -25.96
N ASP A 129 2.67 -27.96 -25.71
CA ASP A 129 1.38 -28.11 -26.40
C ASP A 129 0.44 -26.91 -26.13
N GLY A 130 -0.52 -26.69 -27.03
CA GLY A 130 -1.42 -25.54 -26.99
C GLY A 130 -2.24 -25.45 -25.70
N ASP A 131 -2.63 -26.59 -25.12
CA ASP A 131 -3.44 -26.64 -23.90
C ASP A 131 -2.64 -26.26 -22.65
N LYS A 132 -1.41 -26.77 -22.49
CA LYS A 132 -0.51 -26.38 -21.40
C LYS A 132 -0.11 -24.91 -21.51
N ARG A 133 0.15 -24.42 -22.73
CA ARG A 133 0.42 -23.00 -22.98
C ARG A 133 -0.73 -22.12 -22.51
N ASN A 134 -1.97 -22.45 -22.89
CA ASN A 134 -3.15 -21.69 -22.49
C ASN A 134 -3.36 -21.71 -20.97
N LYS A 135 -3.13 -22.84 -20.30
CA LYS A 135 -3.21 -22.94 -18.84
C LYS A 135 -2.16 -22.07 -18.13
N ILE A 136 -0.92 -22.07 -18.62
CA ILE A 136 0.14 -21.23 -18.03
C ILE A 136 -0.17 -19.75 -18.24
N ILE A 137 -0.63 -19.36 -19.44
CA ILE A 137 -1.07 -17.99 -19.71
C ILE A 137 -2.20 -17.58 -18.77
N ALA A 138 -3.21 -18.44 -18.56
CA ALA A 138 -4.32 -18.16 -17.66
C ALA A 138 -3.86 -17.97 -16.21
N ARG A 139 -2.91 -18.79 -15.73
CA ARG A 139 -2.28 -18.63 -14.40
C ARG A 139 -1.51 -17.33 -14.27
N VAL A 140 -0.75 -16.94 -15.28
CA VAL A 140 0.00 -15.67 -15.27
C VAL A 140 -0.95 -14.48 -15.23
N VAL A 141 -2.02 -14.50 -16.03
CA VAL A 141 -3.04 -13.44 -16.03
C VAL A 141 -3.73 -13.37 -14.66
N ALA A 142 -4.19 -14.50 -14.13
CA ALA A 142 -4.86 -14.55 -12.84
C ALA A 142 -3.96 -14.08 -11.68
N ALA A 143 -2.67 -14.43 -11.71
CA ALA A 143 -1.69 -13.94 -10.76
C ALA A 143 -1.47 -12.42 -10.89
N GLN A 144 -1.38 -11.89 -12.11
CA GLN A 144 -1.26 -10.44 -12.35
C GLN A 144 -2.48 -9.67 -11.85
N ASP A 145 -3.68 -10.24 -12.00
CA ASP A 145 -4.93 -9.66 -11.50
C ASP A 145 -4.92 -9.58 -9.97
N ILE A 146 -4.61 -10.67 -9.25
CA ILE A 146 -4.52 -10.68 -7.77
C ILE A 146 -3.41 -9.78 -7.24
N MET A 147 -2.34 -9.65 -7.99
CA MET A 147 -1.29 -8.72 -7.63
C MET A 147 -1.70 -7.27 -7.90
N GLY A 148 -2.78 -7.00 -8.65
CA GLY A 148 -3.21 -5.63 -8.97
C GLY A 148 -2.23 -4.90 -9.90
N ILE A 149 -1.54 -5.65 -10.77
CA ILE A 149 -0.57 -5.10 -11.73
C ILE A 149 -1.29 -4.56 -12.96
N THR A 150 -2.41 -5.19 -13.34
CA THR A 150 -3.23 -4.81 -14.48
C THR A 150 -4.10 -3.58 -14.11
N PRO A 151 -3.88 -2.39 -14.71
CA PRO A 151 -4.58 -1.16 -14.31
C PRO A 151 -6.10 -1.17 -14.53
N SER A 152 -6.61 -2.10 -15.31
CA SER A 152 -8.01 -2.16 -15.74
C SER A 152 -8.83 -3.30 -15.11
N VAL A 153 -8.22 -4.16 -14.29
CA VAL A 153 -8.93 -5.25 -13.61
C VAL A 153 -8.41 -5.37 -12.19
N VAL A 154 -9.20 -4.87 -11.23
CA VAL A 154 -8.99 -5.17 -9.81
C VAL A 154 -9.92 -6.33 -9.46
N PRO A 155 -9.41 -7.47 -8.96
CA PRO A 155 -10.26 -8.55 -8.50
C PRO A 155 -11.29 -8.06 -7.49
N PHE A 156 -12.50 -8.60 -7.59
CA PHE A 156 -13.67 -8.21 -6.80
C PHE A 156 -14.01 -6.71 -6.86
N ASP A 157 -13.63 -6.03 -7.93
CA ASP A 157 -13.72 -4.57 -8.09
C ASP A 157 -13.01 -3.80 -6.96
N GLY A 158 -12.02 -4.43 -6.33
CA GLY A 158 -11.35 -3.94 -5.13
C GLY A 158 -12.17 -4.08 -3.85
N ARG A 159 -13.42 -4.57 -3.90
CA ARG A 159 -14.36 -4.65 -2.78
C ARG A 159 -14.39 -6.02 -2.12
N ALA A 160 -13.28 -6.77 -2.10
CA ALA A 160 -13.31 -8.16 -1.63
C ALA A 160 -13.77 -8.30 -0.16
N VAL A 161 -13.52 -7.31 0.71
CA VAL A 161 -14.02 -7.37 2.10
C VAL A 161 -15.53 -7.12 2.17
N GLU A 162 -16.07 -6.21 1.37
CA GLU A 162 -17.52 -6.01 1.26
C GLU A 162 -18.20 -7.28 0.73
N VAL A 163 -17.64 -7.87 -0.34
CA VAL A 163 -18.10 -9.15 -0.92
C VAL A 163 -18.07 -10.26 0.13
N TRP A 164 -16.96 -10.39 0.86
CA TRP A 164 -16.85 -11.34 1.97
C TRP A 164 -17.93 -11.11 3.03
N HIS A 165 -18.16 -9.85 3.44
CA HIS A 165 -19.16 -9.52 4.45
C HIS A 165 -20.58 -9.90 3.99
N GLN A 166 -20.93 -9.59 2.74
CA GLN A 166 -22.22 -9.96 2.17
C GLN A 166 -22.40 -11.48 2.11
N LEU A 167 -21.35 -12.23 1.75
CA LEU A 167 -21.38 -13.69 1.80
C LEU A 167 -21.52 -14.20 3.22
N ALA A 168 -20.80 -13.62 4.19
CA ALA A 168 -20.86 -14.04 5.58
C ALA A 168 -22.27 -13.89 6.17
N LEU A 169 -23.00 -12.83 5.80
CA LEU A 169 -24.40 -12.66 6.19
C LEU A 169 -25.34 -13.72 5.61
N GLN A 170 -24.96 -14.37 4.50
CA GLN A 170 -25.78 -15.37 3.81
C GLN A 170 -25.46 -16.81 4.22
N ILE A 171 -24.17 -17.14 4.31
CA ILE A 171 -23.67 -18.51 4.48
C ILE A 171 -22.80 -18.69 5.73
N GLY A 172 -22.66 -17.65 6.55
CA GLY A 172 -21.81 -17.67 7.74
C GLY A 172 -20.36 -17.33 7.44
N TYR A 173 -19.63 -16.91 8.48
CA TYR A 173 -18.27 -16.39 8.35
C TYR A 173 -17.26 -17.46 7.91
N PHE A 174 -17.43 -18.71 8.37
CA PHE A 174 -16.60 -19.84 7.96
C PHE A 174 -16.63 -20.05 6.45
N ASP A 175 -17.83 -20.30 5.90
CA ASP A 175 -17.99 -20.64 4.48
C ASP A 175 -17.67 -19.44 3.58
N ALA A 176 -17.99 -18.21 4.01
CA ALA A 176 -17.59 -17.00 3.30
C ALA A 176 -16.07 -16.86 3.20
N THR A 177 -15.36 -17.14 4.30
CA THR A 177 -13.89 -17.07 4.34
C THR A 177 -13.26 -18.18 3.50
N ALA A 178 -13.78 -19.41 3.56
CA ALA A 178 -13.34 -20.50 2.72
C ALA A 178 -13.57 -20.18 1.23
N THR A 179 -14.74 -19.63 0.88
CA THR A 179 -15.08 -19.26 -0.50
C THR A 179 -14.17 -18.16 -1.06
N MET A 180 -13.96 -17.10 -0.28
CA MET A 180 -13.07 -15.99 -0.68
C MET A 180 -11.61 -16.45 -0.78
N SER A 181 -11.14 -17.26 0.18
CA SER A 181 -9.81 -17.85 0.16
C SER A 181 -9.61 -18.76 -1.06
N ALA A 182 -10.62 -19.56 -1.42
CA ALA A 182 -10.58 -20.42 -2.59
C ALA A 182 -10.48 -19.61 -3.89
N ALA A 183 -11.21 -18.50 -4.02
CA ALA A 183 -11.09 -17.64 -5.20
C ALA A 183 -9.67 -17.09 -5.36
N ILE A 184 -9.05 -16.62 -4.27
CA ILE A 184 -7.68 -16.11 -4.29
C ILE A 184 -6.67 -17.23 -4.60
N LEU A 185 -6.82 -18.39 -3.97
CA LEU A 185 -5.94 -19.55 -4.19
C LEU A 185 -6.11 -20.15 -5.60
N ARG A 186 -7.30 -20.09 -6.20
CA ARG A 186 -7.54 -20.50 -7.58
C ARG A 186 -6.78 -19.63 -8.56
N ALA A 187 -6.70 -18.32 -8.36
CA ALA A 187 -5.85 -17.49 -9.22
C ALA A 187 -4.36 -17.87 -9.10
N LYS A 188 -3.89 -18.27 -7.90
CA LYS A 188 -2.52 -18.70 -7.67
C LYS A 188 -2.21 -20.11 -8.23
N LEU A 189 -3.14 -21.05 -8.11
CA LEU A 189 -2.90 -22.48 -8.35
C LEU A 189 -3.61 -23.03 -9.61
N ALA A 190 -4.72 -22.42 -10.01
CA ALA A 190 -5.65 -22.90 -11.03
C ALA A 190 -6.26 -21.72 -11.83
N GLY A 191 -5.42 -20.86 -12.42
CA GLY A 191 -5.82 -19.57 -12.98
C GLY A 191 -6.88 -19.63 -14.08
N GLU A 192 -7.02 -20.77 -14.78
CA GLU A 192 -8.07 -20.98 -15.78
C GLU A 192 -9.49 -21.00 -15.21
N VAL A 193 -9.67 -21.38 -13.93
CA VAL A 193 -10.99 -21.40 -13.27
C VAL A 193 -11.21 -20.19 -12.36
N PHE A 194 -10.22 -19.29 -12.25
CA PHE A 194 -10.30 -18.13 -11.38
C PHE A 194 -11.43 -17.18 -11.76
N ARG A 195 -11.46 -16.68 -13.01
CA ARG A 195 -12.45 -15.66 -13.41
C ARG A 195 -13.90 -16.15 -13.34
N PRO A 196 -14.25 -17.34 -13.88
CA PRO A 196 -15.62 -17.85 -13.73
C PRO A 196 -16.03 -18.02 -12.26
N PHE A 197 -15.10 -18.43 -11.40
CA PHE A 197 -15.38 -18.56 -9.98
C PHE A 197 -15.52 -17.20 -9.30
N GLN A 198 -14.63 -16.24 -9.59
CA GLN A 198 -14.70 -14.88 -9.07
C GLN A 198 -16.03 -14.20 -9.45
N GLU A 199 -16.46 -14.33 -10.71
CA GLU A 199 -17.75 -13.81 -11.18
C GLU A 199 -18.92 -14.48 -10.46
N ALA A 200 -18.87 -15.79 -10.24
CA ALA A 200 -19.89 -16.50 -9.46
C ALA A 200 -19.95 -16.02 -8.00
N VAL A 201 -18.80 -15.78 -7.37
CA VAL A 201 -18.70 -15.22 -6.01
C VAL A 201 -19.27 -13.80 -5.96
N LEU A 202 -18.92 -12.94 -6.92
CA LEU A 202 -19.46 -11.57 -7.02
C LEU A 202 -20.97 -11.56 -7.20
N ASN A 203 -21.47 -12.37 -8.15
CA ASN A 203 -22.90 -12.51 -8.38
C ASN A 203 -23.61 -12.99 -7.11
N ALA A 204 -23.08 -14.00 -6.42
CA ALA A 204 -23.69 -14.52 -5.19
C ALA A 204 -23.77 -13.46 -4.09
N ALA A 205 -22.71 -12.67 -3.90
CA ALA A 205 -22.70 -11.58 -2.95
C ALA A 205 -23.75 -10.50 -3.28
N GLU A 206 -23.96 -10.21 -4.57
CA GLU A 206 -24.95 -9.22 -5.03
C GLU A 206 -26.40 -9.72 -4.95
N ILE A 207 -26.68 -10.94 -5.41
CA ILE A 207 -28.05 -11.45 -5.57
C ILE A 207 -28.57 -12.22 -4.34
N GLY A 208 -27.71 -12.51 -3.37
CA GLY A 208 -28.10 -13.24 -2.15
C GLY A 208 -28.29 -14.75 -2.32
N ARG A 209 -27.85 -15.34 -3.43
CA ARG A 209 -28.03 -16.78 -3.74
C ARG A 209 -27.01 -17.27 -4.75
N GLY A 210 -26.84 -18.59 -4.84
CA GLY A 210 -26.00 -19.22 -5.88
C GLY A 210 -24.51 -19.19 -5.57
N VAL A 211 -24.14 -19.26 -4.29
CA VAL A 211 -22.73 -19.39 -3.86
C VAL A 211 -22.10 -20.60 -4.56
N PRO A 212 -20.95 -20.44 -5.23
CA PRO A 212 -20.32 -21.53 -5.92
C PRO A 212 -19.79 -22.58 -4.94
N HIS A 213 -20.05 -23.85 -5.23
CA HIS A 213 -19.54 -24.95 -4.40
C HIS A 213 -18.02 -25.09 -4.50
N LEU A 214 -17.40 -25.38 -3.36
CA LEU A 214 -15.99 -25.75 -3.29
C LEU A 214 -15.84 -27.22 -3.69
N ASP A 215 -14.97 -27.48 -4.67
CA ASP A 215 -14.66 -28.82 -5.14
C ASP A 215 -13.48 -29.35 -4.32
N HIS A 216 -13.76 -30.29 -3.41
CA HIS A 216 -12.74 -30.93 -2.56
C HIS A 216 -11.65 -31.68 -3.35
N ARG A 217 -11.78 -31.85 -4.67
CA ARG A 217 -10.71 -32.41 -5.52
C ARG A 217 -9.70 -31.35 -5.96
N LEU A 218 -10.05 -30.06 -5.90
CA LEU A 218 -9.15 -28.96 -6.22
C LEU A 218 -8.26 -28.64 -5.02
N GLU A 219 -6.95 -28.59 -5.25
CA GLU A 219 -5.97 -28.27 -4.21
C GLU A 219 -6.21 -26.87 -3.61
N SER A 220 -6.63 -25.90 -4.42
CA SER A 220 -6.98 -24.55 -3.96
C SER A 220 -8.06 -24.55 -2.89
N ASP A 221 -9.07 -25.40 -3.07
CA ASP A 221 -10.27 -25.42 -2.24
C ASP A 221 -9.99 -26.16 -0.94
N GLN A 222 -9.24 -27.27 -1.01
CA GLN A 222 -8.74 -27.96 0.18
C GLN A 222 -7.87 -27.05 1.05
N ARG A 223 -6.98 -26.24 0.44
CA ARG A 223 -6.15 -25.27 1.17
C ARG A 223 -7.01 -24.14 1.77
N ALA A 224 -8.04 -23.69 1.07
CA ALA A 224 -8.96 -22.68 1.56
C ALA A 224 -9.76 -23.15 2.78
N LEU A 225 -10.28 -24.38 2.74
CA LEU A 225 -11.00 -25.00 3.85
C LEU A 225 -10.11 -25.15 5.08
N ARG A 226 -8.88 -25.67 4.92
CA ARG A 226 -7.92 -25.78 6.03
C ARG A 226 -7.58 -24.44 6.66
N LEU A 227 -7.51 -23.37 5.87
CA LEU A 227 -7.31 -22.03 6.40
C LEU A 227 -8.50 -21.57 7.24
N ALA A 228 -9.73 -21.79 6.75
CA ALA A 228 -10.93 -21.45 7.50
C ALA A 228 -11.07 -22.28 8.79
N GLU A 229 -10.75 -23.57 8.75
CA GLU A 229 -10.70 -24.46 9.92
C GLU A 229 -9.70 -23.94 10.95
N HIS A 230 -8.49 -23.57 10.51
CA HIS A 230 -7.48 -23.01 11.41
C HIS A 230 -7.94 -21.71 12.08
N LEU A 231 -8.58 -20.81 11.34
CA LEU A 231 -9.13 -19.56 11.90
C LEU A 231 -10.29 -19.83 12.87
N GLN A 232 -11.12 -20.83 12.59
CA GLN A 232 -12.20 -21.25 13.47
C GLN A 232 -11.66 -21.83 14.79
N GLU A 233 -10.62 -22.66 14.73
CA GLU A 233 -9.93 -23.20 15.91
C GLU A 233 -9.37 -22.06 16.79
N GLN A 234 -8.73 -21.06 16.16
CA GLN A 234 -8.26 -19.86 16.84
C GLN A 234 -9.43 -19.07 17.46
N TYR A 235 -10.53 -18.88 16.74
CA TYR A 235 -11.71 -18.19 17.27
C TYR A 235 -12.29 -18.91 18.49
N VAL A 236 -12.42 -20.23 18.46
CA VAL A 236 -12.92 -21.01 19.62
C VAL A 236 -11.96 -20.88 20.81
N GLN A 237 -10.65 -20.82 20.56
CA GLN A 237 -9.65 -20.71 21.62
C GLN A 237 -9.63 -19.31 22.27
N PHE A 238 -9.87 -18.25 21.50
CA PHE A 238 -9.60 -16.87 21.93
C PHE A 238 -10.82 -15.92 21.91
N GLY A 239 -11.83 -16.16 21.07
CA GLY A 239 -12.91 -15.22 20.81
C GLY A 239 -14.12 -15.29 21.74
N ASP A 240 -14.26 -16.37 22.51
CA ASP A 240 -15.39 -16.57 23.44
C ASP A 240 -15.15 -15.96 24.84
N ARG A 241 -13.98 -15.35 25.03
CA ARG A 241 -13.60 -14.65 26.26
C ARG A 241 -13.68 -13.16 25.96
N ASP A 242 -14.31 -12.34 26.82
CA ASP A 242 -14.66 -10.90 26.72
C ASP A 242 -13.57 -9.93 26.18
N HIS A 243 -12.93 -10.24 25.06
CA HIS A 243 -11.66 -9.65 24.66
C HIS A 243 -11.85 -8.48 23.68
N GLY A 244 -13.06 -8.29 23.14
CA GLY A 244 -13.33 -7.37 22.01
C GLY A 244 -13.11 -7.99 20.62
N TRP A 245 -13.10 -9.33 20.53
CA TRP A 245 -12.76 -10.09 19.32
C TRP A 245 -13.97 -10.91 18.89
N ASP A 246 -14.80 -10.33 18.02
CA ASP A 246 -15.96 -11.00 17.47
C ASP A 246 -15.58 -11.97 16.33
N GLU A 247 -16.50 -12.87 16.00
CA GLU A 247 -16.34 -13.84 14.91
C GLU A 247 -15.92 -13.15 13.61
N ALA A 248 -16.53 -12.00 13.28
CA ALA A 248 -16.19 -11.22 12.09
C ALA A 248 -14.73 -10.74 12.09
N TYR A 249 -14.19 -10.39 13.26
CA TYR A 249 -12.81 -9.91 13.42
C TYR A 249 -11.79 -11.02 13.20
N PHE A 250 -12.00 -12.22 13.74
CA PHE A 250 -11.12 -13.36 13.49
C PHE A 250 -11.03 -13.69 12.01
N TYR A 251 -12.19 -13.76 11.36
CA TYR A 251 -12.23 -14.15 9.96
C TYR A 251 -11.58 -13.13 9.04
N ARG A 252 -11.61 -11.82 9.33
CA ARG A 252 -10.88 -10.79 8.57
C ARG A 252 -9.35 -11.02 8.50
N GLY A 253 -8.80 -11.80 9.42
CA GLY A 253 -7.37 -12.17 9.45
C GLY A 253 -6.91 -13.01 8.25
N PHE A 254 -7.84 -13.63 7.52
CA PHE A 254 -7.52 -14.44 6.34
C PHE A 254 -6.75 -13.67 5.26
N THR A 255 -6.96 -12.36 5.16
CA THR A 255 -6.30 -11.48 4.18
C THR A 255 -4.77 -11.52 4.30
N ARG A 256 -4.25 -11.69 5.53
CA ARG A 256 -2.81 -11.88 5.80
C ARG A 256 -2.32 -13.25 5.32
N ALA A 257 -3.11 -14.30 5.54
CA ALA A 257 -2.72 -15.69 5.25
C ALA A 257 -2.62 -15.98 3.75
N ILE A 258 -3.43 -15.30 2.93
CA ILE A 258 -3.49 -15.53 1.48
C ILE A 258 -2.58 -14.64 0.66
N GLU A 259 -1.80 -13.75 1.28
CA GLU A 259 -0.78 -12.89 0.64
C GLU A 259 -1.26 -12.27 -0.70
N ALA A 260 -2.43 -11.62 -0.69
CA ALA A 260 -2.96 -10.90 -1.85
C ALA A 260 -2.72 -9.40 -1.70
N ASN A 261 -2.63 -8.66 -2.81
CA ASN A 261 -2.40 -7.22 -2.77
C ASN A 261 -3.54 -6.52 -2.03
N PHE A 262 -3.22 -5.54 -1.17
CA PHE A 262 -4.20 -4.71 -0.45
C PHE A 262 -5.30 -4.14 -1.37
N ALA A 263 -4.99 -3.86 -2.64
CA ALA A 263 -5.94 -3.32 -3.61
C ALA A 263 -7.10 -4.27 -3.95
N VAL A 264 -6.94 -5.58 -3.68
CA VAL A 264 -8.02 -6.56 -3.81
C VAL A 264 -9.08 -6.35 -2.71
N TRP A 265 -8.66 -5.90 -1.53
CA TRP A 265 -9.44 -5.98 -0.30
C TRP A 265 -10.22 -4.72 0.03
N ASP A 266 -9.61 -3.55 -0.15
CA ASP A 266 -9.95 -2.39 0.68
C ASP A 266 -11.08 -1.50 0.17
N GLY A 267 -11.69 -1.85 -0.97
CA GLY A 267 -12.86 -1.19 -1.56
C GLY A 267 -12.62 0.23 -2.07
N LYS A 268 -11.45 0.81 -1.83
CA LYS A 268 -11.16 2.20 -2.22
C LYS A 268 -10.64 2.24 -3.63
N ALA A 269 -11.31 3.05 -4.45
CA ALA A 269 -10.73 3.51 -5.70
C ALA A 269 -9.31 4.01 -5.42
N LEU A 270 -8.35 3.62 -6.27
CA LEU A 270 -7.00 4.18 -6.31
C LEU A 270 -7.07 5.62 -6.81
N GLY A 271 -7.81 6.47 -6.09
CA GLY A 271 -7.74 7.91 -6.23
C GLY A 271 -6.33 8.34 -5.85
N SER A 272 -5.88 9.42 -6.47
CA SER A 272 -4.63 10.09 -6.10
C SER A 272 -4.99 11.18 -5.11
N PRO A 273 -5.10 10.92 -3.79
CA PRO A 273 -5.09 12.05 -2.89
C PRO A 273 -3.69 12.67 -2.93
N GLN A 274 -3.66 13.99 -3.06
CA GLN A 274 -2.47 14.79 -2.80
C GLN A 274 -2.27 14.82 -1.29
N ILE A 275 -1.74 13.74 -0.71
CA ILE A 275 -1.18 13.80 0.65
C ILE A 275 0.29 14.11 0.48
N GLU A 276 0.68 15.34 0.83
CA GLU A 276 2.08 15.75 0.89
C GLU A 276 2.81 14.91 1.96
N PRO A 277 3.82 14.11 1.58
CA PRO A 277 4.44 13.12 2.48
C PRO A 277 5.25 13.69 3.66
N GLU A 278 5.43 15.02 3.76
CA GLU A 278 6.45 15.64 4.62
C GLU A 278 5.97 16.03 6.03
N SER A 279 4.68 15.92 6.35
CA SER A 279 4.11 16.46 7.60
C SER A 279 4.35 15.62 8.87
N TYR A 280 4.92 14.40 8.75
CA TYR A 280 4.90 13.41 9.84
C TYR A 280 6.26 12.98 10.43
N SER A 281 7.35 13.71 10.19
CA SER A 281 8.71 13.25 10.53
C SER A 281 9.07 11.87 9.92
N ALA A 282 8.35 11.48 8.87
CA ALA A 282 8.51 10.22 8.17
C ALA A 282 8.89 10.47 6.70
N LYS A 283 9.62 9.53 6.09
CA LYS A 283 9.96 9.56 4.68
C LYS A 283 9.46 8.28 4.02
N PHE A 284 8.81 8.44 2.88
CA PHE A 284 8.38 7.30 2.07
C PHE A 284 9.38 7.03 0.95
N VAL A 285 9.79 5.78 0.84
CA VAL A 285 10.69 5.28 -0.21
C VAL A 285 10.04 4.04 -0.80
N ALA A 286 10.13 3.86 -2.11
CA ALA A 286 9.67 2.65 -2.76
C ALA A 286 10.71 2.15 -3.75
N ASP A 287 10.79 0.83 -3.93
CA ASP A 287 11.64 0.25 -4.97
C ASP A 287 11.26 0.88 -6.33
N PRO A 288 12.25 1.27 -7.16
CA PRO A 288 11.98 1.88 -8.46
C PRO A 288 11.02 1.04 -9.32
N SER A 289 11.13 -0.29 -9.20
CA SER A 289 10.35 -1.28 -9.91
C SER A 289 8.88 -1.40 -9.49
N MET A 290 8.47 -0.83 -8.35
CA MET A 290 7.07 -0.91 -7.92
C MET A 290 6.13 -0.06 -8.79
N PRO A 291 4.93 -0.56 -9.14
CA PRO A 291 3.89 0.22 -9.83
C PRO A 291 3.54 1.51 -9.08
N GLY A 292 3.38 2.63 -9.81
CA GLY A 292 3.04 3.93 -9.22
C GLY A 292 1.71 3.95 -8.45
N SER A 293 0.73 3.15 -8.90
CA SER A 293 -0.55 2.96 -8.21
C SER A 293 -0.38 2.29 -6.84
N TRP A 294 0.55 1.34 -6.70
CA TRP A 294 0.85 0.71 -5.41
C TRP A 294 1.57 1.68 -4.48
N LYS A 295 2.54 2.43 -5.01
CA LYS A 295 3.27 3.47 -4.25
C LYS A 295 2.29 4.48 -3.64
N SER A 296 1.49 5.12 -4.48
CA SER A 296 0.50 6.12 -4.05
C SER A 296 -0.55 5.54 -3.11
N GLY A 297 -1.11 4.37 -3.44
CA GLY A 297 -2.14 3.72 -2.62
C GLY A 297 -1.64 3.33 -1.23
N ILE A 298 -0.46 2.71 -1.12
CA ILE A 298 0.12 2.35 0.17
C ILE A 298 0.50 3.59 0.96
N PHE A 299 1.13 4.59 0.32
CA PHE A 299 1.52 5.81 1.02
C PHE A 299 0.31 6.51 1.64
N MET A 300 -0.80 6.65 0.89
CA MET A 300 -2.06 7.17 1.44
C MET A 300 -2.49 6.40 2.68
N ARG A 301 -2.50 5.06 2.63
CA ARG A 301 -2.97 4.20 3.72
C ARG A 301 -2.09 4.28 4.95
N VAL A 302 -0.77 4.34 4.77
CA VAL A 302 0.17 4.51 5.87
C VAL A 302 -0.01 5.89 6.50
N SER A 303 -0.15 6.95 5.70
CA SER A 303 -0.43 8.29 6.22
C SER A 303 -1.73 8.34 7.02
N MET A 304 -2.81 7.71 6.52
CA MET A 304 -4.06 7.58 7.26
C MET A 304 -3.87 6.83 8.59
N ALA A 305 -3.15 5.71 8.60
CA ALA A 305 -2.86 4.99 9.85
C ALA A 305 -2.05 5.82 10.84
N MET A 306 -1.12 6.65 10.35
CA MET A 306 -0.34 7.56 11.18
C MET A 306 -1.20 8.69 11.76
N GLU A 307 -2.10 9.25 10.97
CA GLU A 307 -3.09 10.23 11.43
C GLU A 307 -3.97 9.63 12.53
N LYS A 308 -4.46 8.41 12.33
CA LYS A 308 -5.28 7.69 13.30
C LYS A 308 -4.51 7.30 14.56
N ALA A 309 -3.24 6.92 14.44
CA ALA A 309 -2.38 6.69 15.59
C ALA A 309 -2.15 7.96 16.41
N ALA A 310 -1.94 9.09 15.74
CA ALA A 310 -1.78 10.39 16.39
C ALA A 310 -3.08 10.86 17.06
N GLU A 311 -4.23 10.65 16.42
CA GLU A 311 -5.57 10.89 16.97
C GLU A 311 -5.80 10.06 18.24
N MET A 312 -5.53 8.74 18.18
CA MET A 312 -5.63 7.82 19.31
C MET A 312 -4.80 8.30 20.51
N LEU A 313 -3.56 8.71 20.26
CA LEU A 313 -2.61 9.16 21.28
C LEU A 313 -2.82 10.62 21.70
N LYS A 314 -3.73 11.36 21.03
CA LYS A 314 -3.98 12.79 21.25
C LYS A 314 -2.72 13.65 21.14
N ILE A 315 -1.85 13.32 20.19
CA ILE A 315 -0.62 14.07 19.90
C ILE A 315 -0.62 14.62 18.47
N PRO A 316 0.16 15.67 18.18
CA PRO A 316 0.40 16.07 16.81
C PRO A 316 1.12 14.94 16.05
N PRO A 317 0.75 14.66 14.79
CA PRO A 317 1.31 13.52 14.07
C PRO A 317 2.83 13.55 13.84
N ARG A 318 3.43 14.73 13.74
CA ARG A 318 4.90 14.93 13.65
C ARG A 318 5.68 14.37 14.85
N ASP A 319 4.98 14.17 15.96
CA ASP A 319 5.55 13.71 17.24
C ASP A 319 5.36 12.21 17.48
N LEU A 320 4.70 11.52 16.54
CA LEU A 320 4.49 10.07 16.61
C LEU A 320 5.83 9.34 16.70
N PHE A 321 6.82 9.77 15.91
CA PHE A 321 8.19 9.27 15.93
C PHE A 321 9.14 10.31 16.49
N ALA A 322 10.00 9.92 17.43
CA ALA A 322 11.05 10.82 17.93
C ALA A 322 12.15 11.09 16.88
N ASP A 323 12.46 10.06 16.08
CA ASP A 323 13.48 10.09 15.03
C ASP A 323 12.85 10.07 13.64
N ARG A 324 13.61 10.48 12.61
CA ARG A 324 13.20 10.28 11.22
C ARG A 324 13.03 8.79 10.90
N THR A 325 11.82 8.40 10.55
CA THR A 325 11.45 7.02 10.19
C THR A 325 11.22 6.91 8.68
N ILE A 326 11.79 5.88 8.05
CA ILE A 326 11.57 5.57 6.64
C ILE A 326 10.54 4.45 6.52
N PHE A 327 9.49 4.67 5.75
CA PHE A 327 8.63 3.59 5.27
C PHE A 327 9.12 3.17 3.88
N HIS A 328 9.60 1.94 3.77
CA HIS A 328 10.12 1.38 2.52
C HIS A 328 9.16 0.35 1.94
N LEU A 329 8.55 0.69 0.81
CA LEU A 329 7.76 -0.24 0.00
C LEU A 329 8.67 -1.01 -0.95
N GLY A 330 8.85 -2.31 -0.69
CA GLY A 330 9.77 -3.14 -1.47
C GLY A 330 9.26 -4.55 -1.71
N LYS A 331 9.91 -5.24 -2.66
CA LYS A 331 9.63 -6.66 -2.89
C LYS A 331 10.29 -7.50 -1.82
N ARG A 332 9.70 -8.65 -1.54
CA ARG A 332 10.36 -9.73 -0.79
C ARG A 332 11.23 -10.52 -1.78
N ILE A 333 12.54 -10.31 -1.77
CA ILE A 333 13.47 -11.07 -2.63
C ILE A 333 14.07 -12.22 -1.81
N GLY A 334 13.35 -13.34 -1.74
CA GLY A 334 13.81 -14.56 -1.04
C GLY A 334 13.32 -14.67 0.41
N ALA A 335 13.66 -15.80 1.06
CA ALA A 335 13.27 -16.08 2.43
C ALA A 335 13.95 -15.16 3.46
N ASP A 336 15.16 -14.68 3.14
CA ASP A 336 16.01 -13.85 4.01
C ASP A 336 15.71 -12.35 3.94
N ASP A 337 14.90 -11.92 2.96
CA ASP A 337 14.52 -10.51 2.81
C ASP A 337 13.35 -10.21 3.76
N ALA A 338 13.68 -10.14 5.05
CA ALA A 338 12.72 -10.02 6.13
C ALA A 338 11.89 -8.72 6.01
N LEU A 339 10.57 -8.88 5.94
CA LEU A 339 9.62 -7.79 6.18
C LEU A 339 9.71 -7.37 7.64
N GLY A 340 9.32 -6.13 7.90
CA GLY A 340 9.24 -5.58 9.25
C GLY A 340 10.24 -4.46 9.52
N TYR A 341 10.33 -4.09 10.79
CA TYR A 341 11.17 -3.02 11.29
C TYR A 341 12.62 -3.50 11.35
N GLN A 342 13.46 -3.00 10.42
CA GLN A 342 14.89 -3.27 10.43
C GLN A 342 15.64 -2.15 11.16
N ARG A 343 16.46 -2.55 12.15
CA ARG A 343 17.31 -1.62 12.92
C ARG A 343 18.44 -1.06 12.04
N GLY A 344 18.14 0.04 11.36
CA GLY A 344 19.11 0.98 10.81
C GLY A 344 19.41 0.79 9.32
N PHE A 345 18.84 1.68 8.51
CA PHE A 345 19.38 2.05 7.21
C PHE A 345 20.31 3.25 7.41
N ARG A 346 21.56 3.20 6.92
CA ARG A 346 22.53 4.30 7.05
C ARG A 346 22.79 4.98 5.71
N PRO A 347 21.91 5.87 5.22
CA PRO A 347 22.22 6.67 4.04
C PRO A 347 23.20 7.79 4.42
N LYS A 348 24.05 8.15 3.46
CA LYS A 348 24.84 9.38 3.54
C LYS A 348 23.94 10.56 3.19
N VAL A 349 23.76 11.50 4.12
CA VAL A 349 23.08 12.78 3.89
C VAL A 349 24.10 13.89 4.16
N ALA A 350 24.35 14.73 3.16
CA ALA A 350 25.36 15.81 3.24
C ALA A 350 26.78 15.33 3.66
N GLY A 351 27.13 14.08 3.36
CA GLY A 351 28.43 13.49 3.71
C GLY A 351 28.48 12.73 5.04
N GLU A 352 27.48 12.90 5.91
CA GLU A 352 27.39 12.19 7.19
C GLU A 352 26.52 10.92 7.09
N LEU A 353 26.94 9.85 7.76
CA LEU A 353 26.13 8.63 7.89
C LEU A 353 25.04 8.89 8.94
N VAL A 354 23.82 9.11 8.48
CA VAL A 354 22.67 9.27 9.37
C VAL A 354 22.03 7.90 9.57
N SER A 355 21.91 7.43 10.82
CA SER A 355 21.13 6.22 11.10
C SER A 355 19.65 6.55 10.98
N MET A 356 18.95 5.95 10.01
CA MET A 356 17.50 6.07 9.84
C MET A 356 16.85 4.73 10.14
N ARG A 357 15.71 4.75 10.84
CA ARG A 357 14.93 3.53 11.13
C ARG A 357 14.06 3.22 9.92
N THR A 358 13.94 1.95 9.53
CA THR A 358 13.17 1.57 8.34
C THR A 358 12.09 0.54 8.67
N ILE A 359 10.85 0.86 8.32
CA ILE A 359 9.73 -0.08 8.27
C ILE A 359 9.64 -0.61 6.85
N LYS A 360 10.02 -1.87 6.62
CA LYS A 360 9.91 -2.51 5.31
C LYS A 360 8.56 -3.18 5.15
N MET A 361 7.85 -2.85 4.07
CA MET A 361 6.50 -3.34 3.77
C MET A 361 6.37 -3.88 2.36
N SER A 362 5.41 -4.79 2.19
CA SER A 362 4.99 -5.37 0.91
C SER A 362 3.51 -5.03 0.64
N PRO A 363 3.09 -4.85 -0.64
CA PRO A 363 1.69 -4.71 -1.00
C PRO A 363 0.80 -5.87 -0.54
N SER A 364 1.36 -7.08 -0.41
CA SER A 364 0.64 -8.27 0.06
C SER A 364 0.62 -8.45 1.57
N ALA A 365 1.31 -7.58 2.30
CA ALA A 365 1.45 -7.63 3.75
C ALA A 365 1.18 -6.25 4.37
N ALA A 366 0.32 -5.45 3.74
CA ALA A 366 0.00 -4.09 4.20
C ALA A 366 -0.52 -4.08 5.65
N GLY A 367 -1.23 -5.13 6.08
CA GLY A 367 -1.69 -5.28 7.46
C GLY A 367 -0.57 -5.31 8.52
N VAL A 368 0.65 -5.71 8.15
CA VAL A 368 1.81 -5.74 9.08
C VAL A 368 2.26 -4.33 9.45
N VAL A 369 1.93 -3.31 8.66
CA VAL A 369 2.46 -1.95 8.87
C VAL A 369 2.09 -1.38 10.24
N VAL A 370 0.89 -1.66 10.74
CA VAL A 370 0.47 -1.16 12.07
C VAL A 370 1.31 -1.80 13.18
N HIS A 371 1.64 -3.09 13.07
CA HIS A 371 2.59 -3.77 13.96
C HIS A 371 3.93 -3.03 14.03
N GLU A 372 4.50 -2.76 12.86
CA GLU A 372 5.83 -2.20 12.72
C GLU A 372 5.86 -0.71 13.10
N MET A 373 4.75 0.00 12.94
CA MET A 373 4.56 1.32 13.52
C MET A 373 4.64 1.26 15.05
N GLY A 374 4.01 0.25 15.68
CA GLY A 374 4.13 0.00 17.12
C GLY A 374 5.58 -0.13 17.56
N HIS A 375 6.36 -1.00 16.89
CA HIS A 375 7.80 -1.12 17.14
C HIS A 375 8.56 0.20 16.93
N ALA A 376 8.26 0.93 15.85
CA ALA A 376 8.98 2.15 15.51
C ALA A 376 8.72 3.28 16.50
N ILE A 377 7.46 3.51 16.90
CA ILE A 377 7.07 4.49 17.93
C ILE A 377 7.82 4.14 19.21
N ASP A 378 7.61 2.93 19.69
CA ASP A 378 8.20 2.40 20.90
C ASP A 378 9.72 2.59 20.94
N LEU A 379 10.43 2.01 19.96
CA LEU A 379 11.87 2.11 19.90
C LEU A 379 12.32 3.55 19.77
N SER A 380 11.64 4.41 18.99
CA SER A 380 12.05 5.81 18.84
C SER A 380 12.02 6.58 20.17
N HIS A 381 11.06 6.28 21.05
CA HIS A 381 10.94 6.95 22.34
C HIS A 381 11.77 6.27 23.44
N ARG A 382 11.91 4.94 23.43
CA ARG A 382 12.70 4.21 24.45
C ARG A 382 14.18 4.58 24.49
N HIS A 383 14.81 5.02 23.40
CA HIS A 383 16.23 5.42 23.45
C HIS A 383 16.49 6.70 24.23
N HIS A 384 15.46 7.51 24.48
CA HIS A 384 15.57 8.76 25.22
C HIS A 384 15.22 8.61 26.70
N LEU A 385 14.66 7.46 27.08
CA LEU A 385 14.40 7.05 28.45
C LEU A 385 15.33 5.91 28.84
N LYS A 386 15.41 5.57 30.12
CA LYS A 386 15.95 4.25 30.48
C LYS A 386 14.95 3.20 30.01
N VAL A 387 15.45 2.12 29.40
CA VAL A 387 14.62 1.09 28.78
C VAL A 387 13.65 0.49 29.79
N GLU A 388 14.12 0.32 31.02
CA GLU A 388 13.36 -0.24 32.14
C GLU A 388 12.17 0.64 32.54
N ASP A 389 12.32 1.98 32.49
CA ASP A 389 11.26 2.92 32.86
C ASP A 389 10.11 2.88 31.83
N ALA A 390 10.45 2.85 30.54
CA ALA A 390 9.45 2.79 29.47
C ALA A 390 8.73 1.44 29.44
N GLU A 391 9.42 0.32 29.69
CA GLU A 391 8.78 -0.99 29.81
C GLU A 391 7.85 -1.06 31.02
N ALA A 392 8.26 -0.50 32.17
CA ALA A 392 7.42 -0.49 33.36
C ALA A 392 6.09 0.25 33.09
N ILE A 393 6.17 1.47 32.54
CA ILE A 393 4.99 2.30 32.21
C ILE A 393 4.07 1.59 31.20
N LEU A 394 4.64 0.97 30.16
CA LEU A 394 3.84 0.41 29.06
C LEU A 394 3.28 -0.98 29.36
N LEU A 395 4.01 -1.81 30.09
CA LEU A 395 3.73 -3.23 30.21
C LEU A 395 3.36 -3.67 31.63
N ASP A 396 4.09 -3.18 32.63
CA ASP A 396 3.93 -3.64 34.01
C ASP A 396 2.81 -2.88 34.71
N ASP A 397 2.81 -1.55 34.64
CA ASP A 397 1.81 -0.67 35.25
C ASP A 397 0.43 -0.79 34.58
N THR A 398 0.40 -1.15 33.30
CA THR A 398 -0.84 -1.40 32.56
C THR A 398 -1.42 -2.78 32.84
N GLY A 399 -0.59 -3.75 33.27
CA GLY A 399 -0.96 -5.16 33.42
C GLY A 399 -0.82 -6.00 32.15
N ILE A 400 -0.36 -5.42 31.03
CA ILE A 400 -0.20 -6.13 29.74
C ILE A 400 0.75 -7.31 29.85
N ARG A 401 1.90 -7.15 30.52
CA ARG A 401 2.91 -8.23 30.60
C ARG A 401 2.31 -9.49 31.22
N GLN A 402 1.61 -9.31 32.33
CA GLN A 402 0.98 -10.40 33.07
C GLN A 402 -0.09 -11.08 32.22
N TYR A 403 -0.91 -10.28 31.53
CA TYR A 403 -1.99 -10.78 30.70
C TYR A 403 -1.48 -11.57 29.47
N ILE A 404 -0.54 -11.01 28.70
CA ILE A 404 0.01 -11.69 27.52
C ILE A 404 0.77 -12.96 27.93
N ASN A 405 1.57 -12.90 29.01
CA ASN A 405 2.26 -14.09 29.51
C ASN A 405 1.28 -15.20 29.85
N TRP A 406 0.19 -14.86 30.56
CA TRP A 406 -0.88 -15.81 30.87
C TRP A 406 -1.49 -16.39 29.60
N LEU A 407 -1.86 -15.57 28.61
CA LEU A 407 -2.43 -16.05 27.34
C LEU A 407 -1.50 -17.02 26.62
N VAL A 408 -0.21 -16.70 26.53
CA VAL A 408 0.79 -17.56 25.88
C VAL A 408 0.97 -18.87 26.65
N ASP A 409 0.98 -18.82 27.99
CA ASP A 409 1.14 -20.01 28.84
C ASP A 409 -0.06 -20.95 28.80
N GLN A 410 -1.26 -20.43 28.53
CA GLN A 410 -2.46 -21.26 28.35
C GLN A 410 -2.50 -21.95 26.96
N ASN A 411 -1.62 -21.57 26.03
CA ASN A 411 -1.64 -22.10 24.67
C ASN A 411 -0.61 -23.22 24.46
N ALA A 412 -1.05 -24.47 24.68
CA ALA A 412 -0.22 -25.66 24.54
C ALA A 412 0.34 -25.89 23.12
N HIS A 413 -0.17 -25.20 22.10
CA HIS A 413 0.26 -25.34 20.71
C HIS A 413 1.39 -24.39 20.31
N VAL A 414 1.79 -23.47 21.19
CA VAL A 414 2.87 -22.53 20.93
C VAL A 414 4.22 -23.18 21.27
N SER A 415 5.08 -23.33 20.26
CA SER A 415 6.46 -23.79 20.50
C SER A 415 7.20 -22.84 21.46
N GLU A 416 8.13 -23.36 22.27
CA GLU A 416 8.90 -22.56 23.24
C GLU A 416 9.59 -21.35 22.59
N LYS A 417 10.16 -21.52 21.40
CA LYS A 417 10.77 -20.43 20.62
C LYS A 417 9.75 -19.34 20.27
N HIS A 418 8.54 -19.74 19.86
CA HIS A 418 7.48 -18.78 19.53
C HIS A 418 6.89 -18.13 20.78
N ALA A 419 6.76 -18.87 21.89
CA ALA A 419 6.35 -18.32 23.18
C ALA A 419 7.35 -17.25 23.66
N ALA A 420 8.65 -17.52 23.59
CA ALA A 420 9.69 -16.55 23.95
C ALA A 420 9.62 -15.27 23.09
N TYR A 421 9.33 -15.42 21.80
CA TYR A 421 9.09 -14.29 20.89
C TYR A 421 7.85 -13.46 21.33
N LEU A 422 6.71 -14.12 21.54
CA LEU A 422 5.45 -13.47 21.96
C LEU A 422 5.57 -12.79 23.33
N LYS A 423 6.39 -13.35 24.23
CA LYS A 423 6.63 -12.81 25.56
C LYS A 423 7.71 -11.72 25.61
N SER A 424 8.34 -11.39 24.49
CA SER A 424 9.35 -10.34 24.48
C SER A 424 8.68 -8.96 24.63
N PRO A 425 9.24 -8.04 25.45
CA PRO A 425 8.64 -6.72 25.67
C PRO A 425 8.40 -5.92 24.38
N VAL A 426 9.28 -6.08 23.39
CA VAL A 426 9.20 -5.39 22.10
C VAL A 426 7.97 -5.84 21.31
N GLU A 427 7.69 -7.14 21.30
CA GLU A 427 6.54 -7.73 20.61
C GLU A 427 5.23 -7.49 21.36
N MET A 428 5.25 -7.56 22.69
CA MET A 428 4.09 -7.21 23.52
C MET A 428 3.60 -5.79 23.24
N ILE A 429 4.53 -4.83 23.10
CA ILE A 429 4.19 -3.44 22.84
C ILE A 429 3.64 -3.25 21.43
N ALA A 430 4.24 -3.86 20.40
CA ALA A 430 3.69 -3.80 19.05
C ALA A 430 2.28 -4.37 18.97
N ARG A 431 2.03 -5.56 19.54
CA ARG A 431 0.69 -6.17 19.58
C ARG A 431 -0.33 -5.36 20.36
N SER A 432 0.10 -4.75 21.47
CA SER A 432 -0.77 -3.86 22.26
C SER A 432 -1.15 -2.61 21.48
N PHE A 433 -0.23 -2.07 20.68
CA PHE A 433 -0.49 -0.96 19.78
C PHE A 433 -1.46 -1.33 18.66
N GLU A 434 -1.32 -2.51 18.05
CA GLU A 434 -2.26 -3.02 17.05
C GLU A 434 -3.67 -3.14 17.59
N ALA A 435 -3.81 -3.77 18.76
CA ALA A 435 -5.10 -3.96 19.42
C ALA A 435 -5.73 -2.60 19.78
N ALA A 436 -4.94 -1.68 20.32
CA ALA A 436 -5.40 -0.32 20.64
C ALA A 436 -5.89 0.45 19.41
N MET A 437 -5.16 0.36 18.30
CA MET A 437 -5.57 0.98 17.03
C MET A 437 -6.90 0.42 16.53
N ALA A 438 -7.06 -0.91 16.56
CA ALA A 438 -8.31 -1.56 16.16
C ALA A 438 -9.49 -1.15 17.05
N ASP A 439 -9.29 -1.14 18.38
CA ASP A 439 -10.32 -0.72 19.34
C ASP A 439 -10.71 0.75 19.16
N HIS A 440 -9.73 1.62 18.93
CA HIS A 440 -9.97 3.04 18.66
C HIS A 440 -10.80 3.24 17.39
N MET A 441 -10.46 2.56 16.29
CA MET A 441 -11.21 2.64 15.03
C MET A 441 -12.64 2.11 15.17
N ARG A 442 -12.82 1.00 15.90
CA ARG A 442 -14.13 0.45 16.20
C ARG A 442 -15.02 1.45 16.95
N ARG A 443 -14.47 2.11 17.97
CA ARG A 443 -15.22 3.04 18.82
C ARG A 443 -15.48 4.39 18.17
N SER A 444 -14.59 4.86 17.31
CA SER A 444 -14.79 6.10 16.55
C SER A 444 -15.80 5.94 15.42
N GLY A 445 -16.22 4.71 15.11
CA GLY A 445 -17.13 4.42 14.00
C GLY A 445 -16.48 4.72 12.66
N ASP A 446 -15.16 4.56 12.55
CA ASP A 446 -14.42 4.80 11.32
C ASP A 446 -15.01 3.97 10.18
N SER A 447 -15.54 4.63 9.16
CA SER A 447 -16.29 3.97 8.09
C SER A 447 -15.45 2.98 7.30
N ASP A 448 -14.15 3.24 7.16
CA ASP A 448 -13.24 2.34 6.47
C ASP A 448 -13.03 1.09 7.30
N PHE A 449 -12.77 1.23 8.60
CA PHE A 449 -12.63 0.10 9.50
C PHE A 449 -13.93 -0.73 9.63
N VAL A 450 -15.08 -0.06 9.74
CA VAL A 450 -16.40 -0.70 9.86
C VAL A 450 -16.76 -1.46 8.58
N SER A 451 -16.45 -0.91 7.41
CA SER A 451 -16.61 -1.61 6.12
C SER A 451 -15.54 -2.69 5.89
N GLY A 452 -14.58 -2.84 6.82
CA GLY A 452 -13.49 -3.80 6.76
C GLY A 452 -12.38 -3.42 5.77
N GLY A 453 -12.38 -2.18 5.29
CA GLY A 453 -11.33 -1.58 4.48
C GLY A 453 -10.25 -0.86 5.29
N GLY A 454 -9.19 -0.41 4.61
CA GLY A 454 -8.08 0.31 5.22
C GLY A 454 -7.05 -0.57 5.93
N ILE A 455 -5.83 -0.05 6.12
CA ILE A 455 -4.67 -0.84 6.56
C ILE A 455 -4.80 -1.39 7.98
N VAL A 456 -5.59 -0.73 8.83
CA VAL A 456 -5.88 -1.17 10.20
C VAL A 456 -6.85 -2.35 10.20
N ALA A 457 -7.87 -2.35 9.34
CA ALA A 457 -8.78 -3.48 9.21
C ALA A 457 -8.12 -4.71 8.55
N LEU A 458 -7.10 -4.46 7.71
CA LEU A 458 -6.27 -5.50 7.12
C LEU A 458 -5.22 -6.07 8.09
N ASN A 459 -5.08 -5.47 9.28
CA ASN A 459 -4.17 -6.00 10.27
C ASN A 459 -4.77 -7.27 10.90
N GLY A 460 -4.04 -8.38 10.75
CA GLY A 460 -4.38 -9.72 11.22
C GLY A 460 -3.60 -10.16 12.47
N GLY A 461 -2.89 -9.26 13.16
CA GLY A 461 -2.03 -9.57 14.31
C GLY A 461 -2.83 -9.95 15.56
N PHE A 462 -3.31 -11.18 15.60
CA PHE A 462 -4.44 -11.54 16.44
C PHE A 462 -4.15 -12.43 17.64
N ASP A 463 -3.09 -13.21 17.55
CA ASP A 463 -2.78 -14.15 18.62
C ASP A 463 -2.19 -13.39 19.83
N HIS A 464 -2.74 -13.62 21.01
CA HIS A 464 -2.16 -13.15 22.28
C HIS A 464 -2.08 -11.61 22.45
N ALA A 465 -3.07 -10.88 21.94
CA ALA A 465 -3.18 -9.43 22.11
C ALA A 465 -4.10 -9.04 23.30
N PRO A 466 -3.90 -7.85 23.91
CA PRO A 466 -4.68 -7.40 25.07
C PRO A 466 -6.15 -7.10 24.72
N HIS A 467 -7.02 -7.18 25.74
CA HIS A 467 -8.43 -6.76 25.63
C HIS A 467 -8.59 -5.24 25.81
N SER A 468 -9.79 -4.73 25.54
CA SER A 468 -10.05 -3.28 25.38
C SER A 468 -9.67 -2.39 26.57
N ASP A 469 -9.86 -2.86 27.81
CA ASP A 469 -9.50 -2.06 28.98
C ASP A 469 -7.98 -1.93 29.15
N LEU A 470 -7.23 -2.97 28.76
CA LEU A 470 -5.78 -2.94 28.76
C LEU A 470 -5.24 -2.09 27.61
N THR A 471 -5.89 -2.10 26.45
CA THR A 471 -5.50 -1.24 25.31
C THR A 471 -5.69 0.25 25.64
N GLU A 472 -6.73 0.63 26.38
CA GLU A 472 -6.89 2.01 26.86
C GLU A 472 -5.76 2.45 27.79
N ARG A 473 -5.41 1.61 28.77
CA ARG A 473 -4.31 1.88 29.70
C ARG A 473 -2.97 1.96 28.97
N PHE A 474 -2.77 1.08 27.99
CA PHE A 474 -1.60 1.12 27.11
C PHE A 474 -1.49 2.43 26.35
N VAL A 475 -2.58 2.92 25.74
CA VAL A 475 -2.60 4.20 25.03
C VAL A 475 -2.22 5.34 25.97
N ALA A 476 -2.74 5.35 27.19
CA ALA A 476 -2.37 6.35 28.20
C ALA A 476 -0.87 6.28 28.56
N GLY A 477 -0.34 5.08 28.83
CA GLY A 477 1.08 4.87 29.12
C GLY A 477 1.99 5.25 27.94
N LEU A 478 1.57 4.97 26.70
CA LEU A 478 2.33 5.34 25.51
C LEU A 478 2.34 6.85 25.30
N ALA A 479 1.22 7.53 25.51
CA ALA A 479 1.17 8.99 25.49
C ALA A 479 2.08 9.61 26.57
N GLU A 480 2.15 9.00 27.77
CA GLU A 480 3.06 9.41 28.84
C GLU A 480 4.53 9.24 28.44
N VAL A 481 4.92 8.07 27.92
CA VAL A 481 6.28 7.81 27.41
C VAL A 481 6.69 8.85 26.37
N ILE A 482 5.81 9.16 25.41
CA ILE A 482 6.05 10.17 24.37
C ILE A 482 6.24 11.55 25.00
N SER A 483 5.40 11.92 25.97
CA SER A 483 5.49 13.20 26.69
C SER A 483 6.81 13.34 27.46
N LEU A 484 7.22 12.31 28.19
CA LEU A 484 8.48 12.27 28.92
C LEU A 484 9.69 12.40 27.97
N THR A 485 9.68 11.65 26.87
CA THR A 485 10.74 11.74 25.85
C THR A 485 10.89 13.16 25.28
N ARG A 486 9.77 13.87 25.02
CA ARG A 486 9.83 15.27 24.58
C ARG A 486 10.48 16.17 25.62
N LYS A 487 10.10 16.02 26.89
CA LYS A 487 10.63 16.80 28.00
C LYS A 487 12.15 16.65 28.08
N TYR A 488 12.66 15.42 28.08
CA TYR A 488 14.10 15.15 28.12
C TYR A 488 14.86 15.66 26.90
N ARG A 489 14.27 15.58 25.69
CA ARG A 489 14.89 16.15 24.49
C ARG A 489 14.99 17.66 24.54
N PHE A 490 13.97 18.32 25.09
CA PHE A 490 13.97 19.77 25.26
C PHE A 490 15.07 20.19 26.25
N GLU A 491 15.12 19.57 27.43
CA GLU A 491 16.14 19.81 28.46
C GLU A 491 17.57 19.61 27.91
N ALA A 492 17.83 18.50 27.20
CA ALA A 492 19.14 18.25 26.58
C ALA A 492 19.52 19.26 25.49
N SER A 493 18.53 19.84 24.80
CA SER A 493 18.76 20.89 23.80
C SER A 493 19.08 22.24 24.42
N GLU A 494 18.45 22.56 25.56
CA GLU A 494 18.73 23.77 26.34
C GLU A 494 20.11 23.70 26.98
N GLU A 495 20.49 22.56 27.57
CA GLU A 495 21.83 22.34 28.12
C GLU A 495 22.92 22.51 27.07
N LYS A 496 22.73 21.98 25.85
CA LYS A 496 23.67 22.20 24.73
C LYS A 496 23.78 23.66 24.32
N ARG A 497 22.67 24.42 24.31
CA ARG A 497 22.68 25.85 24.00
C ARG A 497 23.36 26.67 25.09
N ALA A 498 23.07 26.37 26.36
CA ALA A 498 23.70 27.02 27.51
C ALA A 498 25.21 26.73 27.56
N GLY A 499 25.62 25.48 27.32
CA GLY A 499 27.03 25.09 27.23
C GLY A 499 27.77 25.76 26.07
N ALA A 500 27.15 25.88 24.89
CA ALA A 500 27.74 26.59 23.75
C ALA A 500 27.91 28.10 24.01
N SER A 501 26.97 28.71 24.73
CA SER A 501 27.02 30.13 25.10
C SER A 501 28.07 30.47 26.17
N LEU A 502 28.53 29.47 26.94
CA LEU A 502 29.60 29.62 27.94
C LEU A 502 31.00 29.34 27.37
N SER A 503 31.07 28.86 26.12
CA SER A 503 32.32 28.55 25.41
C SER A 503 32.69 29.57 24.32
N MET A 504 31.89 30.64 24.16
CA MET A 504 32.25 31.86 23.42
C MET A 504 32.54 32.96 24.43
#